data_AF-A0A842QMC8-F1
#
_entry.id   AF-A0A842QMC8-F1
#
_cell.length_a   1.000
_cell.length_b   1.000
_cell.length_c   1.000
_cell.angle_alpha   90.00
_cell.angle_beta   90.00
_cell.angle_gamma   90.00
#
_symmetry.space_group_name_H-M   'P 1'
#
loop_
_entity.id
_entity.type
_entity.pdbx_description
1 polymer ?
#
loop_
_entity_poly.entity_id
_entity_poly.type
_entity_poly.pdbx_seq_one_letter_code
_entity_poly.pdbx_strand_id
1 'polypeptide(L)'
;MADSSTFRGVIEFFDNIGLYDVVLPFILVFTIVFAILEKTKVLGMEKIGEKEYTRKNLNAMVSFVVSFLVVASSQLVEVITQVSAQVVILLLLSVLFLLLVGSFYQDAEGGYLRGGWKTFFMFVMFIGIVLIFLGAIKNEDGDSWLDIFWNYVSQNGQGGNAVGSIILLILLVLLVVYVVKAPRPEEKKD
;
A
#
# COMPACT_ATOMS: atom_id res chain seq x y z
N MET A 1 -20.35 5.25 31.66
CA MET A 1 -19.56 4.21 30.99
C MET A 1 -20.39 3.79 29.80
N ALA A 2 -19.95 4.05 28.57
CA ALA A 2 -20.74 3.65 27.40
C ALA A 2 -20.64 2.14 27.29
N ASP A 3 -21.77 1.45 27.42
CA ASP A 3 -21.84 0.00 27.19
C ASP A 3 -21.29 -0.27 25.79
N SER A 4 -20.27 -1.12 25.71
CA SER A 4 -19.70 -1.58 24.45
C SER A 4 -20.86 -2.10 23.58
N SER A 5 -21.03 -1.53 22.39
CA SER A 5 -21.98 -2.03 21.40
C SER A 5 -21.85 -3.55 21.29
N THR A 6 -22.97 -4.28 21.25
CA THR A 6 -23.01 -5.74 21.13
C THR A 6 -22.09 -6.25 20.01
N PHE A 7 -21.96 -5.49 18.93
CA PHE A 7 -21.08 -5.82 17.81
C PHE A 7 -19.58 -5.72 18.16
N ARG A 8 -19.16 -4.70 18.92
CA ARG A 8 -17.78 -4.60 19.43
C ARG A 8 -17.47 -5.78 20.36
N GLY A 9 -18.42 -6.16 21.22
CA GLY A 9 -18.26 -7.32 22.11
C GLY A 9 -18.05 -8.64 21.35
N VAL A 10 -18.70 -8.84 20.20
CA VAL A 10 -18.46 -10.02 19.35
C VAL A 10 -17.06 -9.99 18.73
N ILE A 11 -16.59 -8.83 18.26
CA ILE A 11 -15.25 -8.68 17.70
C ILE A 11 -14.18 -8.96 18.76
N GLU A 12 -14.33 -8.40 19.96
CA GLU A 12 -13.44 -8.67 21.10
C GLU A 12 -13.48 -10.14 21.50
N PHE A 13 -14.65 -10.78 21.49
CA PHE A 13 -14.75 -12.21 21.71
C PHE A 13 -13.97 -13.02 20.66
N PHE A 14 -14.10 -12.68 19.37
CA PHE A 14 -13.36 -13.32 18.28
C PHE A 14 -11.84 -13.12 18.38
N ASP A 15 -11.41 -11.94 18.81
CA ASP A 15 -10.01 -11.66 19.08
C ASP A 15 -9.48 -12.54 20.22
N ASN A 16 -10.19 -12.57 21.35
CA ASN A 16 -9.80 -13.34 22.53
C ASN A 16 -9.74 -14.86 22.30
N ILE A 17 -10.58 -15.42 21.42
CA ILE A 17 -10.51 -16.85 21.06
C ILE A 17 -9.46 -17.14 19.98
N GLY A 18 -8.75 -16.13 19.49
CA GLY A 18 -7.70 -16.27 18.49
C GLY A 18 -8.23 -16.44 17.06
N LEU A 19 -9.42 -15.94 16.72
CA LEU A 19 -9.95 -16.04 15.36
C LEU A 19 -9.04 -15.32 14.36
N TYR A 20 -8.55 -14.13 14.70
CA TYR A 20 -7.72 -13.31 13.82
C TYR A 20 -6.28 -13.81 13.74
N ASP A 21 -5.72 -14.30 14.84
CA ASP A 21 -4.32 -14.72 14.89
C ASP A 21 -4.11 -16.20 14.50
N VAL A 22 -5.14 -17.05 14.63
CA VAL A 22 -4.99 -18.49 14.37
C VAL A 22 -5.80 -18.89 13.14
N VAL A 23 -7.11 -18.60 13.14
CA VAL A 23 -8.02 -19.15 12.13
C VAL A 23 -7.86 -18.47 10.77
N LEU A 24 -7.75 -17.13 10.73
CA LEU A 24 -7.57 -16.42 9.47
C LEU A 24 -6.25 -16.79 8.76
N PRO A 25 -5.08 -16.78 9.43
CA PRO A 25 -3.81 -17.21 8.84
C PRO A 25 -3.84 -18.68 8.42
N PHE A 26 -4.48 -19.54 9.21
CA PHE A 26 -4.66 -20.96 8.87
C PHE A 26 -5.40 -21.13 7.54
N ILE A 27 -6.56 -20.47 7.38
CA ILE A 27 -7.38 -20.56 6.17
C ILE A 27 -6.61 -19.99 4.98
N LEU A 28 -5.89 -18.87 5.17
CA LEU A 28 -5.08 -18.25 4.13
C LEU A 28 -3.99 -19.19 3.62
N VAL A 29 -3.16 -19.72 4.51
CA VAL A 29 -2.06 -20.65 4.17
C VAL A 29 -2.63 -21.92 3.55
N PHE A 30 -3.72 -22.46 4.10
CA PHE A 30 -4.36 -23.68 3.59
C PHE A 30 -4.80 -23.50 2.16
N THR A 31 -5.48 -22.38 1.88
CA THR A 31 -6.02 -22.08 0.56
C THR A 31 -4.89 -21.87 -0.45
N ILE A 32 -3.83 -21.15 -0.07
CA ILE A 32 -2.68 -20.90 -0.95
C ILE A 32 -1.96 -22.21 -1.28
N VAL A 33 -1.60 -23.00 -0.26
CA VAL A 33 -0.88 -24.28 -0.48
C VAL A 33 -1.76 -25.24 -1.27
N PHE A 34 -3.06 -25.33 -0.95
CA PHE A 34 -4.00 -26.19 -1.67
C PHE A 34 -4.11 -25.77 -3.14
N ALA A 35 -4.28 -24.48 -3.42
CA ALA A 35 -4.36 -23.97 -4.78
C ALA A 35 -3.06 -24.19 -5.56
N ILE A 36 -1.89 -24.06 -4.92
CA ILE A 36 -0.60 -24.36 -5.54
C ILE A 36 -0.51 -25.86 -5.88
N LEU A 37 -0.85 -26.76 -4.94
CA LEU A 37 -0.82 -28.22 -5.18
C LEU A 37 -1.80 -28.64 -6.28
N GLU A 38 -3.00 -28.06 -6.32
CA GLU A 38 -4.00 -28.29 -7.38
C GLU A 38 -3.49 -27.79 -8.74
N LYS A 39 -2.89 -26.59 -8.80
CA LYS A 39 -2.41 -25.99 -10.06
C LYS A 39 -1.17 -26.70 -10.60
N THR A 40 -0.27 -27.13 -9.71
CA THR A 40 1.00 -27.79 -10.07
C THR A 40 0.86 -29.28 -10.30
N LYS A 41 -0.19 -29.92 -9.77
CA LYS A 41 -0.44 -31.38 -9.89
C LYS A 41 0.71 -32.23 -9.32
N VAL A 42 1.45 -31.71 -8.34
CA VAL A 42 2.68 -32.33 -7.83
C VAL A 42 2.43 -33.69 -7.15
N LEU A 43 1.27 -33.88 -6.53
CA LEU A 43 0.88 -35.16 -5.91
C LEU A 43 0.26 -36.15 -6.90
N GLY A 44 0.31 -35.83 -8.19
CA GLY A 44 -0.19 -36.64 -9.28
C GLY A 44 -1.68 -36.47 -9.57
N MET A 45 -2.11 -37.22 -10.57
CA MET A 45 -3.49 -37.25 -11.07
C MET A 45 -4.11 -38.62 -10.80
N GLU A 46 -5.43 -38.65 -10.66
CA GLU A 46 -6.25 -39.85 -10.54
C GLU A 46 -7.24 -39.90 -11.71
N LYS A 47 -7.36 -41.07 -12.34
CA LYS A 47 -8.32 -41.30 -13.41
C LYS A 47 -9.61 -41.81 -12.80
N ILE A 48 -10.66 -40.99 -12.88
CA ILE A 48 -12.01 -41.39 -12.52
C ILE A 48 -12.81 -41.42 -13.83
N GLY A 49 -12.97 -42.62 -14.39
CA GLY A 49 -13.50 -42.81 -15.74
C GLY A 49 -12.52 -42.33 -16.81
N GLU A 50 -13.01 -41.55 -17.78
CA GLU A 50 -12.20 -40.99 -18.88
C GLU A 50 -11.52 -39.65 -18.55
N LYS A 51 -11.76 -39.09 -17.36
CA LYS A 51 -11.27 -37.77 -16.97
C LYS A 51 -10.18 -37.88 -15.89
N GLU A 52 -9.11 -37.11 -16.09
CA GLU A 52 -8.04 -36.97 -15.13
C GLU A 52 -8.37 -35.84 -14.15
N TYR A 53 -8.40 -36.19 -12.86
CA TYR A 53 -8.60 -35.26 -11.76
C TYR A 53 -7.33 -35.19 -10.90
N THR A 54 -7.10 -34.04 -10.29
CA THR A 54 -6.10 -33.91 -9.23
C THR A 54 -6.51 -34.73 -8.02
N ARG A 55 -5.53 -35.25 -7.28
CA ARG A 55 -5.78 -35.96 -6.02
C ARG A 55 -6.16 -34.99 -4.90
N LYS A 56 -7.36 -34.42 -4.97
CA LYS A 56 -7.87 -33.37 -4.07
C LYS A 56 -7.76 -33.75 -2.59
N ASN A 57 -8.04 -35.00 -2.24
CA ASN A 57 -7.97 -35.46 -0.85
C ASN A 57 -6.53 -35.42 -0.31
N LEU A 58 -5.55 -35.82 -1.13
CA LEU A 58 -4.13 -35.72 -0.76
C LEU A 58 -3.69 -34.26 -0.67
N ASN A 59 -4.07 -33.44 -1.67
CA ASN A 59 -3.77 -32.01 -1.67
C ASN A 59 -4.33 -31.33 -0.41
N ALA A 60 -5.57 -31.64 -0.02
CA ALA A 60 -6.20 -31.11 1.18
C ALA A 60 -5.48 -31.56 2.46
N MET A 61 -5.13 -32.83 2.60
CA MET A 61 -4.40 -33.32 3.78
C MET A 61 -3.01 -32.68 3.91
N VAL A 62 -2.26 -32.57 2.81
CA VAL A 62 -0.94 -31.94 2.83
C VAL A 62 -1.05 -30.46 3.19
N SER A 63 -1.95 -29.72 2.54
CA SER A 63 -2.17 -28.30 2.86
C SER A 63 -2.61 -28.10 4.31
N PHE A 64 -3.47 -28.96 4.83
CA PHE A 64 -3.91 -28.91 6.22
C PHE A 64 -2.74 -29.04 7.19
N VAL A 65 -1.87 -30.04 6.99
CA VAL A 65 -0.68 -30.23 7.83
C VAL A 65 0.27 -29.03 7.72
N VAL A 66 0.54 -28.54 6.51
CA VAL A 66 1.41 -27.37 6.30
C VAL A 66 0.85 -26.14 7.02
N SER A 67 -0.46 -25.87 6.90
CA SER A 67 -1.08 -24.73 7.58
C SER A 67 -1.04 -24.84 9.09
N PHE A 68 -1.25 -26.03 9.64
CA PHE A 68 -1.10 -26.26 11.08
C PHE A 68 0.35 -26.02 11.56
N LEU A 69 1.35 -26.47 10.78
CA LEU A 69 2.75 -26.23 11.11
C LEU A 69 3.11 -24.74 11.09
N VAL A 70 2.56 -23.98 10.13
CA VAL A 70 2.78 -22.53 10.04
C VAL A 70 2.13 -21.80 11.21
N VAL A 71 0.87 -22.12 11.52
CA VAL A 71 0.10 -21.44 12.57
C VAL A 71 0.59 -21.80 13.98
N ALA A 72 1.21 -22.97 14.14
CA ALA A 72 1.86 -23.34 15.40
C ALA A 72 3.05 -22.42 15.76
N SER A 73 3.59 -21.66 14.80
CA SER A 73 4.63 -20.66 15.06
C SER A 73 4.04 -19.25 15.13
N SER A 74 3.96 -18.69 16.33
CA SER A 74 3.48 -17.33 16.55
C SER A 74 4.27 -16.28 15.75
N GLN A 75 5.58 -16.49 15.56
CA GLN A 75 6.42 -15.60 14.75
C GLN A 75 6.04 -15.62 13.27
N LEU A 76 5.76 -16.80 12.70
CA LEU A 76 5.34 -16.89 11.29
C LEU A 76 3.97 -16.25 11.08
N VAL A 77 3.05 -16.46 12.02
CA VAL A 77 1.73 -15.83 12.01
C VAL A 77 1.86 -14.31 12.01
N GLU A 78 2.65 -13.75 12.92
CA GLU A 78 2.88 -12.31 13.03
C GLU A 78 3.42 -11.72 11.72
N VAL A 79 4.44 -12.36 11.14
CA VAL A 79 5.02 -11.95 9.85
C VAL A 79 3.98 -12.03 8.73
N ILE A 80 3.19 -13.11 8.65
CA ILE A 80 2.14 -13.27 7.63
C ILE A 80 1.09 -12.17 7.77
N THR A 81 0.64 -11.87 8.99
CA THR A 81 -0.35 -10.83 9.27
C THR A 81 0.19 -9.45 8.89
N GLN A 82 1.42 -9.14 9.27
CA GLN A 82 2.09 -7.88 8.93
C GLN A 82 2.23 -7.70 7.41
N VAL A 83 2.75 -8.72 6.72
CA VAL A 83 2.92 -8.70 5.25
C VAL A 83 1.56 -8.60 4.56
N SER A 84 0.54 -9.34 5.03
CA SER A 84 -0.81 -9.28 4.45
C SER A 84 -1.41 -7.90 4.58
N ALA A 85 -1.28 -7.25 5.75
CA ALA A 85 -1.73 -5.88 5.95
C ALA A 85 -1.03 -4.91 5.00
N GLN A 86 0.30 -5.01 4.87
CA GLN A 86 1.09 -4.19 3.95
C GLN A 86 0.67 -4.38 2.49
N VAL A 87 0.46 -5.61 2.04
CA VAL A 87 0.01 -5.91 0.67
C VAL A 87 -1.37 -5.32 0.39
N VAL A 88 -2.32 -5.45 1.34
CA VAL A 88 -3.66 -4.86 1.20
C VAL A 88 -3.60 -3.34 1.11
N ILE A 89 -2.76 -2.70 1.94
CA ILE A 89 -2.50 -1.27 1.90
C ILE A 89 -1.92 -0.85 0.53
N LEU A 90 -0.97 -1.61 -0.02
CA LEU A 90 -0.37 -1.35 -1.33
C LEU A 90 -1.37 -1.54 -2.48
N LEU A 91 -2.25 -2.54 -2.38
CA LEU A 91 -3.34 -2.75 -3.34
C LEU A 91 -4.32 -1.59 -3.29
N LEU A 92 -4.74 -1.17 -2.09
CA LEU A 92 -5.62 -0.02 -1.90
C LEU A 92 -5.00 1.25 -2.49
N LEU A 93 -3.71 1.49 -2.26
CA LEU A 93 -2.96 2.59 -2.87
C LEU A 93 -3.03 2.51 -4.40
N SER A 94 -2.75 1.34 -4.96
CA SER A 94 -2.77 1.13 -6.41
C SER A 94 -4.16 1.42 -6.99
N VAL A 95 -5.22 0.99 -6.31
CA VAL A 95 -6.61 1.27 -6.71
C VAL A 95 -6.93 2.76 -6.59
N LEU A 96 -6.61 3.41 -5.47
CA LEU A 96 -6.83 4.85 -5.27
C LEU A 96 -6.07 5.70 -6.29
N PHE A 97 -4.83 5.31 -6.60
CA PHE A 97 -4.03 5.93 -7.65
C PHE A 97 -4.68 5.75 -9.02
N LEU A 98 -5.11 4.55 -9.39
CA LEU A 98 -5.80 4.30 -10.65
C LEU A 98 -7.13 5.07 -10.76
N LEU A 99 -7.89 5.18 -9.66
CA LEU A 99 -9.11 5.99 -9.61
C LEU A 99 -8.81 7.48 -9.83
N LEU A 100 -7.77 7.98 -9.17
CA LEU A 100 -7.34 9.37 -9.31
C LEU A 100 -6.89 9.66 -10.74
N VAL A 101 -6.01 8.82 -11.30
CA VAL A 101 -5.57 8.91 -12.69
C VAL A 101 -6.77 8.84 -13.62
N GLY A 102 -7.65 7.85 -13.46
CA GLY A 102 -8.87 7.68 -14.24
C GLY A 102 -9.77 8.91 -14.23
N SER A 103 -9.96 9.53 -13.06
CA SER A 103 -10.74 10.76 -12.90
C SER A 103 -10.20 11.91 -13.76
N PHE A 104 -8.88 12.04 -13.93
CA PHE A 104 -8.29 13.08 -14.78
C PHE A 104 -8.24 12.70 -16.27
N TYR A 105 -8.55 11.46 -16.64
CA TYR A 105 -8.59 11.01 -18.04
C TYR A 105 -9.97 11.11 -18.69
N GLN A 106 -11.07 11.20 -17.92
CA GLN A 106 -12.43 11.33 -18.48
C GLN A 106 -12.81 12.74 -18.97
N ASP A 107 -12.14 13.80 -18.52
CA ASP A 107 -12.43 15.19 -18.94
C ASP A 107 -11.72 15.60 -20.25
N ALA A 108 -11.75 14.74 -21.28
CA ALA A 108 -11.20 15.06 -22.59
C ALA A 108 -12.01 16.12 -23.37
N GLU A 109 -13.23 16.44 -22.94
CA GLU A 109 -14.11 17.41 -23.64
C GLU A 109 -14.33 18.73 -22.88
N GLY A 110 -13.84 18.88 -21.65
CA GLY A 110 -14.05 20.07 -20.81
C GLY A 110 -12.79 20.46 -20.02
N GLY A 111 -11.77 20.93 -20.73
CA GLY A 111 -10.42 21.09 -20.19
C GLY A 111 -10.28 22.10 -19.04
N TYR A 112 -9.60 21.68 -17.98
CA TYR A 112 -8.91 22.59 -17.04
C TYR A 112 -7.38 22.40 -17.00
N LEU A 113 -6.81 21.31 -17.55
CA LEU A 113 -5.36 21.07 -17.59
C LEU A 113 -4.92 20.52 -18.96
N ARG A 114 -4.36 21.37 -19.83
CA ARG A 114 -3.81 20.95 -21.13
C ARG A 114 -2.46 20.25 -20.99
N GLY A 115 -2.36 19.08 -21.61
CA GLY A 115 -1.11 18.40 -21.98
C GLY A 115 -0.09 18.25 -20.82
N GLY A 116 0.99 19.04 -20.86
CA GLY A 116 2.08 18.95 -19.88
C GLY A 116 1.68 19.31 -18.45
N TRP A 117 0.68 20.17 -18.25
CA TRP A 117 0.19 20.49 -16.91
C TRP A 117 -0.59 19.34 -16.27
N LYS A 118 -1.27 18.52 -17.08
CA LYS A 118 -1.92 17.28 -16.60
C LYS A 118 -0.89 16.25 -16.16
N THR A 119 0.18 16.06 -16.93
CA THR A 119 1.27 15.14 -16.57
C THR A 119 2.02 15.61 -15.32
N PHE A 120 2.31 16.91 -15.22
CA PHE A 120 2.93 17.48 -14.02
C PHE A 120 2.04 17.30 -12.79
N PHE A 121 0.75 17.64 -12.88
CA PHE A 121 -0.20 17.48 -11.78
C PHE A 121 -0.36 16.01 -11.36
N MET A 122 -0.42 15.09 -12.31
CA MET A 122 -0.47 13.64 -12.05
C MET A 122 0.79 13.15 -11.32
N PHE A 123 1.97 13.63 -11.71
CA PHE A 123 3.23 13.28 -11.06
C PHE A 123 3.31 13.85 -9.64
N VAL A 124 2.88 15.10 -9.43
CA VAL A 124 2.80 15.72 -8.09
C VAL A 124 1.83 14.98 -7.19
N MET A 125 0.66 14.57 -7.70
CA MET A 125 -0.32 13.79 -6.94
C MET A 125 0.18 12.38 -6.64
N PHE A 126 0.88 11.73 -7.57
CA PHE A 126 1.55 10.44 -7.33
C PHE A 126 2.57 10.56 -6.20
N ILE A 127 3.45 11.57 -6.26
CA ILE A 127 4.40 11.87 -5.19
C ILE A 127 3.65 12.16 -3.89
N GLY A 128 2.57 12.94 -3.92
CA GLY A 128 1.77 13.25 -2.74
C GLY A 128 1.21 12.00 -2.06
N ILE A 129 0.64 11.07 -2.83
CA ILE A 129 0.17 9.77 -2.32
C ILE A 129 1.34 8.98 -1.75
N VAL A 130 2.43 8.82 -2.51
CA VAL A 130 3.61 8.09 -2.06
C VAL A 130 4.14 8.67 -0.74
N LEU A 131 4.25 9.99 -0.61
CA LEU A 131 4.69 10.66 0.63
C LEU A 131 3.72 10.44 1.80
N ILE A 132 2.40 10.56 1.59
CA ILE A 132 1.40 10.26 2.63
C ILE A 132 1.58 8.83 3.13
N PHE A 133 1.84 7.88 2.24
CA PHE A 133 2.06 6.49 2.60
C PHE A 133 3.42 6.25 3.29
N LEU A 134 4.53 6.85 2.81
CA LEU A 134 5.81 6.77 3.50
C LEU A 134 5.74 7.40 4.91
N GLY A 135 4.88 8.38 5.13
CA GLY A 135 4.61 8.97 6.45
C GLY A 135 3.66 8.13 7.32
N ALA A 136 2.74 7.39 6.70
CA ALA A 136 1.80 6.53 7.41
C ALA A 136 2.40 5.19 7.83
N ILE A 137 3.34 4.64 7.06
CA ILE A 137 4.06 3.41 7.40
C ILE A 137 5.09 3.75 8.46
N LYS A 138 4.73 3.44 9.72
CA LYS A 138 5.62 3.52 10.88
C LYS A 138 6.24 2.16 11.14
N ASN A 139 7.54 2.15 11.40
CA ASN A 139 8.24 0.95 11.87
C ASN A 139 7.89 0.67 13.34
N GLU A 140 8.39 -0.44 13.88
CA GLU A 140 8.17 -0.88 15.27
C GLU A 140 8.58 0.19 16.31
N ASP A 141 9.55 1.04 15.97
CA ASP A 141 10.01 2.17 16.80
C ASP A 141 9.12 3.42 16.71
N GLY A 142 8.07 3.40 15.88
CA GLY A 142 7.14 4.52 15.69
C GLY A 142 7.59 5.57 14.68
N ASP A 143 8.81 5.45 14.15
CA ASP A 143 9.36 6.31 13.10
C ASP A 143 8.84 5.92 11.72
N SER A 144 8.39 6.89 10.94
CA SER A 144 7.99 6.68 9.56
C SER A 144 9.19 6.61 8.62
N TRP A 145 9.01 6.03 7.43
CA TRP A 145 10.05 6.08 6.39
C TRP A 145 10.41 7.52 6.00
N LEU A 146 9.46 8.46 6.13
CA LEU A 146 9.77 9.89 6.00
C LEU A 146 10.67 10.39 7.12
N ASP A 147 10.44 9.98 8.36
CA ASP A 147 11.27 10.36 9.51
C ASP A 147 12.67 9.79 9.37
N ILE A 148 12.80 8.53 8.91
CA ILE A 148 14.10 7.92 8.61
C ILE A 148 14.81 8.67 7.49
N PHE A 149 14.11 9.02 6.41
CA PHE A 149 14.68 9.80 5.32
C PHE A 149 15.08 11.21 5.76
N TRP A 150 14.26 11.90 6.54
CA TRP A 150 14.55 13.22 7.10
C TRP A 150 15.68 13.19 8.12
N ASN A 151 15.72 12.17 8.98
CA ASN A 151 16.80 11.98 9.94
C ASN A 151 18.10 11.62 9.22
N TYR A 152 18.07 10.80 8.16
CA TYR A 152 19.23 10.51 7.33
C TYR A 152 19.73 11.75 6.56
N VAL A 153 18.83 12.52 5.94
CA VAL A 153 19.18 13.77 5.25
C VAL A 153 19.70 14.82 6.23
N SER A 154 19.13 14.88 7.44
CA SER A 154 19.54 15.81 8.51
C SER A 154 20.85 15.40 9.18
N GLN A 155 21.13 14.10 9.35
CA GLN A 155 22.35 13.59 10.01
C GLN A 155 23.53 13.40 9.04
N ASN A 156 23.31 12.89 7.82
CA ASN A 156 24.37 12.75 6.81
C ASN A 156 24.57 14.01 5.98
N GLY A 157 23.59 14.91 5.97
CA GLY A 157 23.87 16.31 5.64
C GLY A 157 24.66 16.92 6.79
N GLN A 158 25.97 17.08 6.64
CA GLN A 158 26.81 17.97 7.45
C GLN A 158 26.38 19.46 7.39
N GLY A 159 25.09 19.74 7.18
CA GLY A 159 24.56 21.04 6.80
C GLY A 159 23.06 21.15 6.99
N GLY A 160 22.49 20.69 8.12
CA GLY A 160 21.09 21.00 8.48
C GLY A 160 20.76 22.50 8.37
N ASN A 161 21.75 23.37 8.59
CA ASN A 161 21.63 24.82 8.36
C ASN A 161 21.97 25.25 6.93
N ALA A 162 22.87 24.54 6.23
CA ALA A 162 23.33 24.89 4.89
C ALA A 162 22.30 24.49 3.81
N VAL A 163 21.75 23.29 3.89
CA VAL A 163 20.71 22.83 2.96
C VAL A 163 19.40 23.59 3.21
N GLY A 164 19.05 23.81 4.48
CA GLY A 164 17.90 24.64 4.86
C GLY A 164 18.03 26.09 4.36
N SER A 165 19.22 26.70 4.48
CA SER A 165 19.46 28.06 3.94
C SER A 165 19.46 28.11 2.41
N ILE A 166 19.99 27.10 1.72
CA ILE A 166 19.94 27.02 0.24
C ILE A 166 18.50 26.88 -0.27
N ILE A 167 17.69 26.00 0.36
CA ILE A 167 16.27 25.83 0.00
C ILE A 167 15.50 27.13 0.25
N LEU A 168 15.74 27.79 1.40
CA LEU A 168 15.14 29.10 1.70
C LEU A 168 15.55 30.16 0.67
N LEU A 169 16.81 30.18 0.24
CA LEU A 169 17.33 31.14 -0.75
C LEU A 169 16.72 30.91 -2.14
N ILE A 170 16.58 29.65 -2.56
CA ILE A 170 15.91 29.29 -3.82
C ILE A 170 14.43 29.68 -3.77
N LEU A 171 13.75 29.42 -2.66
CA LEU A 171 12.35 29.78 -2.48
C LEU A 171 12.14 31.30 -2.52
N LEU A 172 13.06 32.05 -1.91
CA LEU A 172 13.03 33.52 -1.90
C LEU A 172 13.29 34.09 -3.31
N VAL A 173 14.25 33.53 -4.06
CA VAL A 173 14.51 33.90 -5.46
C VAL A 173 13.30 33.60 -6.34
N LEU A 174 12.68 32.43 -6.19
CA LEU A 174 11.47 32.08 -6.93
C LEU A 174 10.30 33.02 -6.61
N LEU A 175 10.13 33.40 -5.35
CA LEU A 175 9.10 34.33 -4.91
C LEU A 175 9.36 35.73 -5.49
N VAL A 176 10.61 36.21 -5.47
CA VAL A 176 10.99 37.48 -6.12
C VAL A 176 10.72 37.42 -7.63
N VAL A 177 11.11 36.34 -8.32
CA VAL A 177 10.84 36.19 -9.76
C VAL A 177 9.34 36.15 -10.06
N TYR A 178 8.55 35.50 -9.19
CA TYR A 178 7.10 35.43 -9.32
C TYR A 178 6.44 36.80 -9.10
N VAL A 179 6.88 37.57 -8.12
CA VAL A 179 6.35 38.92 -7.82
C VAL A 179 6.82 39.96 -8.83
N VAL A 180 8.06 39.87 -9.32
CA VAL A 180 8.65 40.81 -10.29
C VAL A 180 8.13 40.57 -11.72
N LYS A 181 7.50 39.42 -12.00
CA LYS A 181 6.73 39.24 -13.23
C LYS A 181 5.50 40.16 -13.21
N ALA A 182 5.70 41.41 -13.61
CA ALA A 182 4.64 42.34 -13.92
C ALA A 182 3.75 41.79 -15.06
N PRO A 183 2.43 42.06 -15.04
CA PRO A 183 1.56 41.70 -16.16
C PRO A 183 2.04 42.45 -17.40
N ARG A 184 2.21 41.71 -18.51
CA ARG A 184 2.54 42.32 -19.81
C ARG A 184 1.39 43.25 -20.21
N PRO A 185 1.67 44.48 -20.69
CA PRO A 185 0.61 45.34 -21.21
C PRO A 185 -0.04 44.65 -22.41
N GLU A 186 -1.35 44.50 -22.39
CA GLU A 186 -2.12 44.11 -23.57
C GLU A 186 -1.96 45.21 -24.62
N GLU A 187 -1.36 44.86 -25.77
CA GLU A 187 -1.41 45.71 -26.96
C GLU A 187 -2.86 45.92 -27.36
N LYS A 188 -3.35 47.15 -27.22
CA LYS A 188 -4.61 47.59 -27.81
C LYS A 188 -4.48 47.45 -29.34
N LYS A 189 -5.31 46.59 -29.92
CA LYS A 189 -5.57 46.60 -31.36
C LYS A 189 -6.51 47.76 -31.66
N ASP A 190 -6.02 48.75 -32.40
CA ASP A 190 -6.84 49.71 -33.14
C ASP A 190 -7.63 49.01 -34.26
#